data_AF-A0A163XK75-F1
#
_entry.id   AF-A0A163XK75-F1
#
_cell.length_a   1.000
_cell.length_b   1.000
_cell.length_c   1.000
_cell.angle_alpha   90.00
_cell.angle_beta   90.00
_cell.angle_gamma   90.00
#
_symmetry.space_group_name_H-M   'P 1'
#
loop_
_entity.id
_entity.type
_entity.pdbx_description
1 polymer ?
#
loop_
_entity_poly.entity_id
_entity_poly.type
_entity_poly.pdbx_seq_one_letter_code
_entity_poly.pdbx_strand_id
1 'polypeptide(L)'
;MAQKQRRSRTFRAARLTLLALIIYGGIAYLLLPELWTHYEHQKSLAGLPMTTMTAQGIPGDPINVGLIGDKKDVLCAMHAAGWYPADPITLRSSLEIVGSVLLDRPYRDAPVSPLVYLGRREDLAFEKPVGNSADHRHHIRLWKVLDKGQEDRPVWLGDATFDRSVGISKYTGAITHHIAADIDAERAVLAGDLEKAGMVEAKYQVTGIGPTVAGHNGGGDLYYTDGEVWILRLVVACAKHDGPPETIPSPAATEIKDQIFQAIANVIGRDALTH
;
A
#
# COMPACT_ATOMS: atom_id res chain seq x y z
N MET A 1 20.68 25.71 58.73
CA MET A 1 19.81 24.63 58.20
C MET A 1 19.26 24.90 56.79
N ALA A 2 18.85 26.12 56.45
CA ALA A 2 18.26 26.47 55.15
C ALA A 2 19.13 26.14 53.90
N GLN A 3 20.46 26.33 53.98
CA GLN A 3 21.38 26.06 52.86
C GLN A 3 21.53 24.57 52.53
N LYS A 4 21.43 23.68 53.54
CA LYS A 4 21.46 22.22 53.36
C LYS A 4 20.15 21.71 52.73
N GLN A 5 19.01 22.30 53.12
CA GLN A 5 17.71 22.03 52.50
C GLN A 5 17.63 22.47 51.03
N ARG A 6 18.15 23.67 50.70
CA ARG A 6 18.19 24.21 49.33
C ARG A 6 19.02 23.33 48.39
N ARG A 7 20.18 22.86 48.85
CA ARG A 7 21.06 21.91 48.12
C ARG A 7 20.36 20.56 47.88
N SER A 8 19.59 20.05 48.84
CA SER A 8 18.85 18.78 48.65
C SER A 8 17.71 18.89 47.62
N ARG A 9 17.06 20.06 47.53
CA ARG A 9 16.00 20.34 46.55
C ARG A 9 16.55 20.46 45.13
N THR A 10 17.70 21.12 44.96
CA THR A 10 18.35 21.23 43.63
C THR A 10 18.86 19.87 43.15
N PHE A 11 19.42 19.03 44.03
CA PHE A 11 19.82 17.66 43.67
C PHE A 11 18.62 16.77 43.29
N ARG A 12 17.47 16.92 43.97
CA ARG A 12 16.23 16.21 43.59
C ARG A 12 15.69 16.69 42.24
N ALA A 13 15.65 18.00 42.01
CA ALA A 13 15.22 18.57 40.73
C ALA A 13 16.12 18.08 39.59
N ALA A 14 17.44 18.15 39.76
CA ALA A 14 18.40 17.65 38.76
C ALA A 14 18.22 16.16 38.46
N ARG A 15 17.96 15.32 39.47
CA ARG A 15 17.66 13.88 39.27
C ARG A 15 16.36 13.66 38.50
N LEU A 16 15.30 14.41 38.82
CA LEU A 16 14.03 14.31 38.10
C LEU A 16 14.16 14.77 36.66
N THR A 17 14.89 15.86 36.40
CA THR A 17 15.18 16.33 35.04
C THR A 17 15.98 15.30 34.26
N LEU A 18 17.02 14.72 34.87
CA LEU A 18 17.80 13.66 34.23
C LEU A 18 16.92 12.43 33.91
N LEU A 19 16.06 12.02 34.84
CA LEU A 19 15.14 10.91 34.63
C LEU A 19 14.13 11.20 33.51
N ALA A 20 13.58 12.41 33.45
CA ALA A 20 12.70 12.85 32.37
C ALA A 20 13.41 12.86 31.00
N LEU A 21 14.67 13.30 30.95
CA LEU A 21 15.48 13.26 29.72
C LEU A 21 15.81 11.84 29.29
N ILE A 22 16.08 10.92 30.22
CA ILE A 22 16.29 9.50 29.92
C ILE A 22 15.00 8.87 29.38
N ILE A 23 13.86 9.14 30.02
CA ILE A 23 12.54 8.67 29.56
C ILE A 23 12.25 9.24 28.16
N TYR A 24 12.43 10.53 27.96
CA TYR A 24 12.27 11.16 26.66
C TYR A 24 13.20 10.54 25.61
N GLY A 25 14.48 10.31 25.95
CA GLY A 25 15.44 9.66 25.06
C GLY A 25 15.03 8.23 24.69
N GLY A 26 14.59 7.44 25.67
CA GLY A 26 14.07 6.09 25.43
C GLY A 26 12.81 6.08 24.57
N ILE A 27 11.89 7.02 24.78
CA ILE A 27 10.70 7.17 23.94
C ILE A 27 11.08 7.59 22.53
N ALA A 28 11.84 8.68 22.38
CA ALA A 28 12.08 9.32 21.09
C ALA A 28 13.00 8.51 20.17
N TYR A 29 13.97 7.78 20.72
CA TYR A 29 15.02 7.13 19.93
C TYR A 29 14.99 5.60 19.96
N LEU A 30 14.17 4.99 20.82
CA LEU A 30 14.00 3.54 20.86
C LEU A 30 12.55 3.14 20.60
N LEU A 31 11.59 3.62 21.40
CA LEU A 31 10.18 3.22 21.25
C LEU A 31 9.54 3.78 19.98
N LEU A 32 9.66 5.08 19.70
CA LEU A 32 9.02 5.70 18.55
C LEU A 32 9.51 5.09 17.22
N PRO A 33 10.81 4.93 16.94
CA PRO A 33 11.25 4.32 15.68
C PRO A 33 10.63 2.94 15.42
N GLU A 34 10.55 2.09 16.46
CA GLU A 34 9.93 0.75 16.37
C GLU A 34 8.41 0.79 16.15
N LEU A 35 7.75 1.88 16.55
CA LEU A 35 6.32 2.12 16.27
C LEU A 35 6.08 2.52 14.81
N TRP A 36 7.01 3.25 14.20
CA TRP A 36 6.80 3.89 12.89
C TRP A 36 7.27 3.07 11.69
N THR A 37 8.23 2.14 11.86
CA THR A 37 8.74 1.33 10.76
C THR A 37 8.86 -0.14 11.12
N HIS A 38 8.30 -0.99 10.27
CA HIS A 38 8.27 -2.44 10.42
C HIS A 38 8.36 -3.11 9.03
N TYR A 39 9.27 -4.07 8.94
CA TYR A 39 9.63 -4.80 7.72
C TYR A 39 10.13 -6.21 8.05
N GLU A 40 9.77 -6.75 9.21
CA GLU A 40 10.36 -7.95 9.81
C GLU A 40 10.23 -9.15 8.88
N HIS A 41 9.09 -9.22 8.19
CA HIS A 41 8.74 -10.25 7.21
C HIS A 41 9.19 -9.92 5.78
N GLN A 42 9.72 -8.71 5.52
CA GLN A 42 10.32 -8.36 4.24
C GLN A 42 11.38 -7.24 4.34
N LYS A 43 12.49 -7.53 5.01
CA LYS A 43 13.54 -6.54 5.31
C LYS A 43 14.14 -5.87 4.07
N SER A 44 14.12 -6.56 2.93
CA SER A 44 14.65 -6.07 1.66
C SER A 44 13.83 -4.96 1.03
N LEU A 45 12.61 -4.69 1.52
CA LEU A 45 11.82 -3.52 1.10
C LEU A 45 12.19 -2.26 1.89
N ALA A 46 12.93 -2.38 2.99
CA ALA A 46 13.34 -1.23 3.78
C ALA A 46 14.18 -0.26 2.93
N GLY A 47 13.76 1.01 2.91
CA GLY A 47 14.43 2.07 2.15
C GLY A 47 13.97 2.23 0.70
N LEU A 48 13.09 1.37 0.20
CA LEU A 48 12.40 1.63 -1.06
C LEU A 48 11.35 2.74 -0.88
N PRO A 49 11.17 3.64 -1.87
CA PRO A 49 10.10 4.62 -1.82
C PRO A 49 8.75 3.91 -1.86
N MET A 50 7.77 4.39 -1.09
CA MET A 50 6.40 3.83 -1.06
C MET A 50 5.41 4.70 -1.84
N THR A 51 5.91 5.48 -2.79
CA THR A 51 5.09 6.36 -3.65
C THR A 51 5.61 6.25 -5.07
N THR A 52 4.69 6.14 -6.03
CA THR A 52 5.02 6.25 -7.45
C THR A 52 5.32 7.70 -7.82
N MET A 53 5.78 7.94 -9.04
CA MET A 53 6.04 9.26 -9.58
C MET A 53 5.38 9.40 -10.95
N THR A 54 4.94 10.59 -11.32
CA THR A 54 4.62 10.89 -12.71
C THR A 54 5.91 11.00 -13.53
N ALA A 55 5.79 10.99 -14.86
CA ALA A 55 6.93 11.25 -15.76
C ALA A 55 7.61 12.61 -15.52
N GLN A 56 6.93 13.56 -14.88
CA GLN A 56 7.44 14.89 -14.52
C GLN A 56 8.04 14.94 -13.10
N GLY A 57 8.08 13.81 -12.37
CA GLY A 57 8.63 13.74 -11.02
C GLY A 57 7.69 14.24 -9.93
N ILE A 58 6.38 14.34 -10.21
CA ILE A 58 5.38 14.67 -9.19
C ILE A 58 5.03 13.37 -8.43
N PRO A 59 4.95 13.38 -7.09
CA PRO A 59 4.47 12.23 -6.32
C PRO A 59 3.12 11.74 -6.85
N GLY A 60 3.08 10.47 -7.25
CA GLY A 60 1.92 9.79 -7.81
C GLY A 60 1.06 9.13 -6.73
N ASP A 61 0.50 7.98 -7.07
CA ASP A 61 -0.27 7.15 -6.13
C ASP A 61 0.65 6.43 -5.12
N PRO A 62 0.23 6.27 -3.85
CA PRO A 62 0.95 5.46 -2.87
C PRO A 62 0.98 3.98 -3.23
N ILE A 63 2.10 3.33 -2.92
CA ILE A 63 2.15 1.86 -2.85
C ILE A 63 1.36 1.43 -1.62
N ASN A 64 0.35 0.58 -1.82
CA ASN A 64 -0.53 0.09 -0.76
C ASN A 64 -0.68 -1.44 -0.77
N VAL A 65 -0.22 -2.13 -1.82
CA VAL A 65 -0.25 -3.60 -1.94
C VAL A 65 1.14 -4.13 -2.29
N GLY A 66 1.47 -5.33 -1.82
CA GLY A 66 2.52 -6.14 -2.40
C GLY A 66 2.11 -7.59 -2.59
N LEU A 67 2.73 -8.26 -3.56
CA LEU A 67 2.49 -9.67 -3.87
C LEU A 67 3.80 -10.45 -3.80
N ILE A 68 3.76 -11.68 -3.28
CA ILE A 68 4.91 -12.60 -3.30
C ILE A 68 4.54 -13.80 -4.16
N GLY A 69 5.31 -14.00 -5.22
CA GLY A 69 5.08 -15.05 -6.20
C GLY A 69 5.80 -14.75 -7.51
N ASP A 70 5.97 -15.78 -8.33
CA ASP A 70 6.50 -15.56 -9.66
C ASP A 70 5.45 -14.90 -10.58
N LYS A 71 5.86 -14.53 -11.79
CA LYS A 71 4.97 -13.87 -12.75
C LYS A 71 3.73 -14.73 -13.08
N LYS A 72 3.85 -16.05 -13.12
CA LYS A 72 2.75 -16.97 -13.39
C LYS A 72 1.78 -17.01 -12.21
N ASP A 73 2.30 -17.04 -10.98
CA ASP A 73 1.48 -16.97 -9.77
C ASP A 73 0.62 -15.70 -9.77
N VAL A 74 1.22 -14.54 -10.07
CA VAL A 74 0.50 -13.24 -10.15
C VAL A 74 -0.59 -13.27 -11.22
N LEU A 75 -0.24 -13.63 -12.47
CA LEU A 75 -1.21 -13.66 -13.58
C LEU A 75 -2.38 -14.60 -13.28
N CYS A 76 -2.08 -15.76 -12.70
CA CYS A 76 -3.07 -16.76 -12.36
C CYS A 76 -3.99 -16.31 -11.22
N ALA A 77 -3.41 -15.74 -10.16
CA ALA A 77 -4.14 -15.24 -9.01
C ALA A 77 -5.12 -14.13 -9.42
N MET A 78 -4.64 -13.16 -10.21
CA MET A 78 -5.45 -12.06 -10.73
C MET A 78 -6.59 -12.57 -11.61
N HIS A 79 -6.30 -13.47 -12.55
CA HIS A 79 -7.33 -14.07 -13.41
C HIS A 79 -8.39 -14.83 -12.60
N ALA A 80 -7.98 -15.66 -11.64
CA ALA A 80 -8.90 -16.41 -10.79
C ALA A 80 -9.76 -15.51 -9.89
N ALA A 81 -9.26 -14.32 -9.55
CA ALA A 81 -9.98 -13.28 -8.80
C ALA A 81 -10.88 -12.38 -9.68
N GLY A 82 -10.92 -12.63 -10.99
CA GLY A 82 -11.74 -11.88 -11.95
C GLY A 82 -11.16 -10.51 -12.33
N TRP A 83 -9.84 -10.35 -12.21
CA TRP A 83 -9.09 -9.19 -12.68
C TRP A 83 -8.49 -9.47 -14.05
N TYR A 84 -8.60 -8.48 -14.94
CA TYR A 84 -8.21 -8.60 -16.34
C TYR A 84 -7.00 -7.71 -16.66
N PRO A 85 -6.12 -8.09 -17.59
CA PRO A 85 -5.02 -7.23 -18.04
C PRO A 85 -5.49 -5.86 -18.52
N ALA A 86 -4.90 -4.80 -17.96
CA ALA A 86 -5.23 -3.41 -18.26
C ALA A 86 -4.31 -2.77 -19.31
N ASP A 87 -3.27 -3.47 -19.77
CA ASP A 87 -2.37 -2.98 -20.82
C ASP A 87 -1.91 -4.10 -21.78
N PRO A 88 -1.34 -3.75 -22.95
CA PRO A 88 -0.87 -4.73 -23.92
C PRO A 88 0.30 -5.61 -23.43
N ILE A 89 1.14 -5.12 -22.52
CA ILE A 89 2.32 -5.85 -22.02
C ILE A 89 1.87 -7.01 -21.14
N THR A 90 0.96 -6.71 -20.22
CA THR A 90 0.26 -7.65 -19.33
C THR A 90 -0.56 -8.62 -20.15
N LEU A 91 -1.28 -8.13 -21.17
CA LEU A 91 -2.08 -8.98 -22.04
C LEU A 91 -1.22 -10.03 -22.76
N ARG A 92 -0.11 -9.60 -23.39
CA ARG A 92 0.81 -10.51 -24.08
C ARG A 92 1.38 -11.55 -23.12
N SER A 93 1.77 -11.10 -21.93
CA SER A 93 2.24 -11.96 -20.85
C SER A 93 1.17 -12.97 -20.39
N SER A 94 -0.09 -12.56 -20.35
CA SER A 94 -1.21 -13.40 -19.93
C SER A 94 -1.59 -14.43 -21.00
N LEU A 95 -1.53 -14.06 -22.29
CA LEU A 95 -1.78 -14.98 -23.40
C LEU A 95 -0.76 -16.12 -23.45
N GLU A 96 0.51 -15.83 -23.18
CA GLU A 96 1.58 -16.84 -23.14
C GLU A 96 1.42 -17.87 -22.01
N ILE A 97 0.63 -17.57 -20.98
CA ILE A 97 0.58 -18.36 -19.73
C ILE A 97 -0.82 -18.94 -19.46
N VAL A 98 -1.90 -18.18 -19.72
CA VAL A 98 -3.28 -18.50 -19.32
C VAL A 98 -4.19 -18.84 -20.52
N GLY A 99 -3.64 -18.88 -21.74
CA GLY A 99 -4.25 -19.55 -22.91
C GLY A 99 -5.37 -18.81 -23.65
N SER A 100 -6.15 -17.95 -22.99
CA SER A 100 -7.11 -17.06 -23.67
C SER A 100 -7.70 -16.09 -22.66
N VAL A 101 -7.08 -14.92 -22.48
CA VAL A 101 -7.77 -13.81 -21.82
C VAL A 101 -8.79 -13.28 -22.82
N LEU A 102 -10.07 -13.25 -22.43
CA LEU A 102 -11.17 -12.68 -23.22
C LEU A 102 -10.83 -11.23 -23.58
N LEU A 103 -10.45 -11.02 -24.83
CA LEU A 103 -10.11 -9.73 -25.40
C LEU A 103 -11.33 -9.17 -26.09
N ASP A 104 -12.02 -8.23 -25.44
CA ASP A 104 -13.09 -7.49 -26.10
C ASP A 104 -13.03 -5.98 -25.88
N ARG A 105 -11.81 -5.44 -25.68
CA ARG A 105 -11.58 -3.99 -25.66
C ARG A 105 -10.39 -3.57 -26.50
N PRO A 106 -10.60 -2.69 -27.51
CA PRO A 106 -9.50 -2.06 -28.22
C PRO A 106 -8.78 -1.09 -27.27
N TYR A 107 -7.54 -1.41 -26.92
CA TYR A 107 -6.64 -0.49 -26.23
C TYR A 107 -6.19 0.59 -27.23
N ARG A 108 -6.99 1.65 -27.38
CA ARG A 108 -6.52 2.88 -28.05
C ARG A 108 -5.66 3.62 -27.04
N ASP A 109 -4.43 3.94 -27.46
CA ASP A 109 -3.44 4.80 -26.78
C ASP A 109 -4.07 5.63 -25.65
N ALA A 110 -3.89 5.18 -24.42
CA ALA A 110 -4.51 5.82 -23.28
C ALA A 110 -3.83 7.18 -23.07
N PRO A 111 -4.55 8.31 -23.16
CA PRO A 111 -3.99 9.67 -23.07
C PRO A 111 -3.64 10.07 -21.63
N VAL A 112 -3.56 9.10 -20.72
CA VAL A 112 -3.29 9.29 -19.29
C VAL A 112 -1.79 9.22 -19.03
N SER A 113 -1.30 10.17 -18.24
CA SER A 113 0.11 10.22 -17.84
C SER A 113 0.52 8.92 -17.14
N PRO A 114 1.62 8.27 -17.57
CA PRO A 114 2.08 7.05 -16.93
C PRO A 114 2.61 7.37 -15.52
N LEU A 115 2.34 6.45 -14.59
CA LEU A 115 3.03 6.39 -13.31
C LEU A 115 4.27 5.51 -13.47
N VAL A 116 5.36 5.93 -12.84
CA VAL A 116 6.64 5.22 -12.82
C VAL A 116 7.05 4.95 -11.39
N TYR A 117 7.73 3.83 -11.18
CA TYR A 117 8.30 3.45 -9.91
C TYR A 117 9.76 3.10 -10.12
N LEU A 118 10.68 3.66 -9.32
CA LEU A 118 12.13 3.49 -9.50
C LEU A 118 12.61 3.80 -10.94
N GLY A 119 12.01 4.81 -11.58
CA GLY A 119 12.37 5.25 -12.94
C GLY A 119 11.90 4.33 -14.06
N ARG A 120 11.06 3.33 -13.77
CA ARG A 120 10.53 2.38 -14.75
C ARG A 120 9.00 2.30 -14.73
N ARG A 121 8.43 1.93 -15.88
CA ARG A 121 7.01 1.61 -16.01
C ARG A 121 6.65 0.32 -15.28
N GLU A 122 5.36 0.17 -15.05
CA GLU A 122 4.70 -1.02 -14.53
C GLU A 122 5.09 -2.26 -15.32
N ASP A 123 5.29 -3.38 -14.62
CA ASP A 123 5.56 -4.68 -15.24
C ASP A 123 4.27 -5.40 -15.61
N LEU A 124 3.23 -5.22 -14.79
CA LEU A 124 1.89 -5.74 -14.98
C LEU A 124 0.86 -4.70 -14.52
N ALA A 125 -0.28 -4.64 -15.19
CA ALA A 125 -1.42 -3.82 -14.80
C ALA A 125 -2.72 -4.60 -15.00
N PHE A 126 -3.64 -4.48 -14.05
CA PHE A 126 -4.93 -5.16 -14.08
C PHE A 126 -6.09 -4.21 -13.76
N GLU A 127 -7.25 -4.52 -14.31
CA GLU A 127 -8.50 -3.83 -14.05
C GLU A 127 -9.63 -4.82 -13.75
N LYS A 128 -10.59 -4.37 -12.94
CA LYS A 128 -11.85 -5.08 -12.73
C LYS A 128 -13.00 -4.08 -12.89
N PRO A 129 -13.88 -4.27 -13.90
CA PRO A 129 -14.92 -3.30 -14.22
C PRO A 129 -16.00 -3.25 -13.14
N VAL A 130 -16.56 -2.06 -12.91
CA VAL A 130 -17.71 -1.87 -12.02
C VAL A 130 -18.94 -1.46 -12.84
N GLY A 131 -19.93 -2.35 -12.89
CA GLY A 131 -21.13 -2.14 -13.70
C GLY A 131 -20.82 -2.04 -15.20
N ASN A 132 -21.57 -1.19 -15.90
CA ASN A 132 -21.50 -1.06 -17.36
C ASN A 132 -20.69 0.17 -17.85
N SER A 133 -20.13 0.98 -16.94
CA SER A 133 -19.36 2.18 -17.31
C SER A 133 -17.87 1.89 -17.39
N ALA A 134 -17.19 2.48 -18.38
CA ALA A 134 -15.72 2.43 -18.46
C ALA A 134 -15.03 3.41 -17.49
N ASP A 135 -15.78 4.37 -16.95
CA ASP A 135 -15.26 5.43 -16.09
C ASP A 135 -15.07 4.98 -14.63
N HIS A 136 -15.63 3.81 -14.27
CA HIS A 136 -15.55 3.23 -12.94
C HIS A 136 -14.91 1.85 -13.00
N ARG A 137 -13.71 1.73 -12.45
CA ARG A 137 -13.01 0.45 -12.40
C ARG A 137 -12.03 0.39 -11.25
N HIS A 138 -11.92 -0.80 -10.69
CA HIS A 138 -10.79 -1.17 -9.85
C HIS A 138 -9.56 -1.30 -10.73
N HIS A 139 -8.43 -0.76 -10.28
CA HIS A 139 -7.20 -0.74 -11.07
C HIS A 139 -6.00 -1.00 -10.17
N ILE A 140 -5.05 -1.80 -10.66
CA ILE A 140 -3.78 -2.00 -9.98
C ILE A 140 -2.63 -2.02 -10.98
N ARG A 141 -1.54 -1.34 -10.62
CA ARG A 141 -0.23 -1.47 -11.27
C ARG A 141 0.74 -2.22 -10.37
N LEU A 142 1.59 -3.05 -10.97
CA LEU A 142 2.54 -3.89 -10.25
C LEU A 142 3.94 -3.75 -10.83
N TRP A 143 4.90 -3.63 -9.92
CA TRP A 143 6.34 -3.59 -10.20
C TRP A 143 7.02 -4.72 -9.45
N LYS A 144 7.72 -5.62 -10.14
CA LYS A 144 8.62 -6.59 -9.52
C LYS A 144 9.85 -5.88 -8.95
N VAL A 145 9.89 -5.71 -7.64
CA VAL A 145 10.95 -4.95 -6.96
C VAL A 145 12.10 -5.82 -6.48
N LEU A 146 11.86 -7.10 -6.26
CA LEU A 146 12.89 -8.07 -5.84
C LEU A 146 12.72 -9.36 -6.63
N ASP A 147 13.82 -9.91 -7.14
CA ASP A 147 13.82 -11.27 -7.72
C ASP A 147 13.67 -12.35 -6.64
N LYS A 148 14.18 -12.07 -5.44
CA LYS A 148 14.13 -12.94 -4.26
C LYS A 148 13.95 -12.10 -3.00
N GLY A 149 12.80 -12.24 -2.34
CA GLY A 149 12.53 -11.70 -1.01
C GLY A 149 12.99 -12.64 0.11
N GLN A 150 12.52 -12.39 1.33
CA GLN A 150 12.77 -13.23 2.51
C GLN A 150 12.29 -14.68 2.36
N GLU A 151 11.32 -14.90 1.46
CA GLU A 151 10.73 -16.22 1.18
C GLU A 151 11.36 -16.91 -0.04
N ASP A 152 12.49 -16.41 -0.53
CA ASP A 152 13.19 -16.85 -1.76
C ASP A 152 12.31 -16.82 -3.03
N ARG A 153 11.25 -16.01 -3.01
CA ARG A 153 10.30 -15.78 -4.11
C ARG A 153 10.33 -14.32 -4.56
N PRO A 154 9.98 -14.01 -5.83
CA PRO A 154 9.90 -12.63 -6.29
C PRO A 154 8.86 -11.82 -5.52
N VAL A 155 9.14 -10.53 -5.34
CA VAL A 155 8.28 -9.58 -4.62
C VAL A 155 7.87 -8.47 -5.56
N TRP A 156 6.58 -8.17 -5.53
CA TRP A 156 5.95 -7.12 -6.31
C TRP A 156 5.39 -6.07 -5.36
N LEU A 157 5.52 -4.80 -5.72
CA LEU A 157 4.81 -3.69 -5.09
C LEU A 157 3.81 -3.10 -6.08
N GLY A 158 2.69 -2.60 -5.58
CA GLY A 158 1.66 -2.01 -6.42
C GLY A 158 0.89 -0.87 -5.78
N ASP A 159 0.37 -0.01 -6.65
CA ASP A 159 -0.69 0.93 -6.35
C ASP A 159 -2.03 0.31 -6.77
N ALA A 160 -2.90 0.05 -5.82
CA ALA A 160 -4.29 -0.30 -6.07
C ALA A 160 -5.16 0.94 -5.88
N THR A 161 -5.87 1.36 -6.93
CA THR A 161 -6.73 2.55 -6.93
C THR A 161 -8.09 2.27 -7.56
N PHE A 162 -9.14 2.88 -7.00
CA PHE A 162 -10.45 2.88 -7.62
C PHE A 162 -10.61 4.10 -8.52
N ASP A 163 -10.62 3.91 -9.83
CA ASP A 163 -10.90 4.98 -10.78
C ASP A 163 -12.41 5.27 -10.73
N ARG A 164 -12.77 6.53 -10.43
CA ARG A 164 -14.17 6.99 -10.31
C ARG A 164 -14.63 7.87 -11.47
N SER A 165 -13.69 8.48 -12.20
CA SER A 165 -14.01 9.27 -13.39
C SER A 165 -12.78 9.55 -14.24
N VAL A 166 -13.01 9.96 -15.49
CA VAL A 166 -12.00 10.62 -16.33
C VAL A 166 -12.11 12.14 -16.13
N GLY A 167 -10.99 12.84 -16.03
CA GLY A 167 -10.97 14.29 -15.92
C GLY A 167 -9.62 14.90 -16.27
N ILE A 168 -9.35 16.10 -15.75
CA ILE A 168 -8.14 16.88 -16.05
C ILE A 168 -7.29 16.99 -14.78
N SER A 169 -6.01 16.64 -14.91
CA SER A 169 -5.02 16.77 -13.84
C SER A 169 -4.91 18.23 -13.41
N LYS A 170 -4.99 18.48 -12.10
CA LYS A 170 -4.85 19.83 -11.53
C LYS A 170 -3.45 20.40 -11.70
N TYR A 171 -2.44 19.54 -11.84
CA TYR A 171 -1.04 19.95 -11.92
C TYR A 171 -0.53 20.11 -13.36
N THR A 172 -1.06 19.32 -14.29
CA THR A 172 -0.52 19.28 -15.67
C THR A 172 -1.51 19.74 -16.73
N GLY A 173 -2.82 19.77 -16.42
CA GLY A 173 -3.87 20.00 -17.41
C GLY A 173 -4.07 18.84 -18.39
N ALA A 174 -3.34 17.72 -18.22
CA ALA A 174 -3.50 16.52 -19.03
C ALA A 174 -4.76 15.73 -18.63
N ILE A 175 -5.28 14.92 -19.56
CA ILE A 175 -6.35 13.98 -19.25
C ILE A 175 -5.81 12.93 -18.28
N THR A 176 -6.52 12.69 -17.18
CA THR A 176 -6.17 11.71 -16.13
C THR A 176 -7.40 10.97 -15.66
N HIS A 177 -7.21 9.81 -15.04
CA HIS A 177 -8.24 9.21 -14.20
C HIS A 177 -8.19 9.85 -12.82
N HIS A 178 -9.38 10.10 -12.28
CA HIS A 178 -9.57 10.48 -10.90
C HIS A 178 -9.81 9.25 -10.06
N ILE A 179 -9.13 9.16 -8.92
CA ILE A 179 -9.27 8.06 -7.98
C ILE A 179 -10.24 8.42 -6.85
N ALA A 180 -10.85 7.43 -6.23
CA ALA A 180 -11.51 7.62 -4.93
C ALA A 180 -10.48 7.85 -3.82
N ALA A 181 -10.89 8.58 -2.78
CA ALA A 181 -10.00 9.00 -1.72
C ALA A 181 -9.61 7.88 -0.74
N ASP A 182 -10.47 6.88 -0.54
CA ASP A 182 -10.20 5.74 0.33
C ASP A 182 -9.40 4.67 -0.43
N ILE A 183 -8.06 4.76 -0.37
CA ILE A 183 -7.20 3.77 -1.05
C ILE A 183 -7.07 2.47 -0.24
N ASP A 184 -7.45 2.48 1.05
CA ASP A 184 -7.45 1.28 1.89
C ASP A 184 -8.65 0.39 1.56
N ALA A 185 -9.79 0.99 1.22
CA ALA A 185 -10.96 0.27 0.72
C ALA A 185 -10.63 -0.47 -0.59
N GLU A 186 -9.91 0.16 -1.51
CA GLU A 186 -9.51 -0.49 -2.76
C GLU A 186 -8.53 -1.64 -2.53
N ARG A 187 -7.52 -1.43 -1.69
CA ARG A 187 -6.60 -2.48 -1.24
C ARG A 187 -7.36 -3.67 -0.63
N ALA A 188 -8.42 -3.40 0.14
CA ALA A 188 -9.26 -4.43 0.73
C ALA A 188 -10.11 -5.18 -0.31
N VAL A 189 -10.57 -4.52 -1.38
CA VAL A 189 -11.25 -5.18 -2.51
C VAL A 189 -10.33 -6.18 -3.18
N LEU A 190 -9.12 -5.75 -3.55
CA LEU A 190 -8.13 -6.63 -4.19
C LEU A 190 -7.76 -7.81 -3.29
N ALA A 191 -7.40 -7.55 -2.03
CA ALA A 191 -7.05 -8.61 -1.09
C ALA A 191 -8.22 -9.59 -0.91
N GLY A 192 -9.43 -9.08 -0.68
CA GLY A 192 -10.63 -9.91 -0.52
C GLY A 192 -10.97 -10.73 -1.75
N ASP A 193 -10.75 -10.22 -2.96
CA ASP A 193 -10.96 -10.96 -4.21
C ASP A 193 -9.96 -12.11 -4.37
N LEU A 194 -8.67 -11.87 -4.10
CA LEU A 194 -7.62 -12.88 -4.17
C LEU A 194 -7.82 -13.98 -3.10
N GLU A 195 -8.22 -13.59 -1.90
CA GLU A 195 -8.55 -14.52 -0.81
C GLU A 195 -9.76 -15.40 -1.15
N LYS A 196 -10.86 -14.81 -1.64
CA LYS A 196 -12.06 -15.56 -2.07
C LYS A 196 -11.76 -16.51 -3.23
N ALA A 197 -10.79 -16.17 -4.08
CA ALA A 197 -10.34 -17.04 -5.16
C ALA A 197 -9.48 -18.23 -4.69
N GLY A 198 -9.09 -18.26 -3.41
CA GLY A 198 -8.18 -19.26 -2.84
C GLY A 198 -6.74 -19.06 -3.33
N MET A 199 -6.34 -17.83 -3.64
CA MET A 199 -5.05 -17.51 -4.28
C MET A 199 -4.02 -16.93 -3.32
N VAL A 200 -4.35 -16.82 -2.03
CA VAL A 200 -3.48 -16.28 -0.98
C VAL A 200 -3.26 -17.35 0.08
N GLU A 201 -2.00 -17.65 0.38
CA GLU A 201 -1.60 -18.58 1.45
C GLU A 201 -1.45 -17.85 2.79
N ALA A 202 -0.85 -16.66 2.74
CA ALA A 202 -0.60 -15.85 3.92
C ALA A 202 -0.63 -14.36 3.57
N LYS A 203 -0.86 -13.52 4.58
CA LYS A 203 -0.75 -12.07 4.46
C LYS A 203 -0.15 -11.43 5.69
N TYR A 204 0.53 -10.32 5.48
CA TYR A 204 1.13 -9.50 6.54
C TYR A 204 1.26 -8.05 6.08
N GLN A 205 1.48 -7.15 7.02
CA GLN A 205 1.72 -5.75 6.69
C GLN A 205 3.22 -5.45 6.69
N VAL A 206 3.62 -4.47 5.88
CA VAL A 206 4.89 -3.75 6.00
C VAL A 206 4.63 -2.25 5.93
N THR A 207 5.56 -1.45 6.43
CA THR A 207 5.41 0.01 6.39
C THR A 207 5.29 0.54 4.96
N GLY A 208 4.25 1.33 4.72
CA GLY A 208 4.04 2.09 3.48
C GLY A 208 4.49 3.54 3.61
N ILE A 209 3.63 4.46 3.16
CA ILE A 209 3.88 5.92 3.26
C ILE A 209 3.65 6.49 4.67
N GLY A 210 3.10 5.68 5.58
CA GLY A 210 2.66 6.12 6.89
C GLY A 210 1.29 6.80 6.89
N PRO A 211 0.64 6.89 8.07
CA PRO A 211 -0.75 7.34 8.15
C PRO A 211 -0.96 8.72 7.53
N THR A 212 -1.91 8.82 6.61
CA THR A 212 -2.14 10.02 5.80
C THR A 212 -3.64 10.32 5.72
N VAL A 213 -4.04 11.54 6.11
CA VAL A 213 -5.45 11.95 6.15
C VAL A 213 -5.86 12.93 5.04
N ALA A 214 -4.88 13.53 4.35
CA ALA A 214 -5.11 14.53 3.31
C ALA A 214 -3.95 14.54 2.28
N GLY A 215 -3.63 13.36 1.75
CA GLY A 215 -2.63 13.18 0.70
C GLY A 215 -3.16 13.65 -0.65
N HIS A 216 -2.25 13.95 -1.59
CA HIS A 216 -2.59 14.25 -2.97
C HIS A 216 -1.72 13.43 -3.92
N ASN A 217 -2.33 12.84 -4.94
CA ASN A 217 -1.59 12.10 -5.98
C ASN A 217 -1.16 13.01 -7.15
N GLY A 218 -0.50 12.44 -8.16
CA GLY A 218 0.02 13.16 -9.31
C GLY A 218 -1.03 13.83 -10.21
N GLY A 219 -2.30 13.48 -10.07
CA GLY A 219 -3.45 14.14 -10.68
C GLY A 219 -4.00 15.32 -9.85
N GLY A 220 -3.64 15.39 -8.57
CA GLY A 220 -4.19 16.31 -7.59
C GLY A 220 -5.47 15.81 -6.91
N ASP A 221 -5.75 14.51 -6.96
CA ASP A 221 -6.83 13.87 -6.21
C ASP A 221 -6.43 13.66 -4.76
N LEU A 222 -7.40 13.90 -3.87
CA LEU A 222 -7.23 13.68 -2.44
C LEU A 222 -7.25 12.17 -2.15
N TYR A 223 -6.40 11.71 -1.23
CA TYR A 223 -6.48 10.37 -0.67
C TYR A 223 -6.22 10.35 0.84
N TYR A 224 -6.68 9.28 1.49
CA TYR A 224 -6.34 8.93 2.88
C TYR A 224 -6.06 7.44 3.02
N THR A 225 -5.20 7.08 3.97
CA THR A 225 -4.76 5.71 4.24
C THR A 225 -4.20 5.56 5.66
N ASP A 226 -4.30 4.36 6.22
CA ASP A 226 -3.55 3.91 7.39
C ASP A 226 -2.03 3.92 7.17
N GLY A 227 -1.58 3.99 5.92
CA GLY A 227 -0.19 4.12 5.55
C GLY A 227 0.59 2.82 5.49
N GLU A 228 -0.10 1.69 5.56
CA GLU A 228 0.48 0.35 5.52
C GLU A 228 0.43 -0.25 4.11
N VAL A 229 1.27 -1.24 3.86
CA VAL A 229 1.22 -2.06 2.66
C VAL A 229 0.84 -3.47 3.06
N TRP A 230 -0.26 -4.00 2.51
CA TRP A 230 -0.61 -5.41 2.69
C TRP A 230 0.15 -6.26 1.68
N ILE A 231 1.02 -7.13 2.20
CA ILE A 231 1.75 -8.13 1.43
C ILE A 231 0.95 -9.43 1.41
N LEU A 232 0.63 -9.90 0.21
CA LEU A 232 -0.10 -11.15 -0.02
C LEU A 232 0.85 -12.20 -0.60
N ARG A 233 1.07 -13.29 0.14
CA ARG A 233 1.80 -14.46 -0.34
C ARG A 233 0.88 -15.29 -1.21
N LEU A 234 1.16 -15.33 -2.50
CA LEU A 234 0.35 -16.05 -3.47
C LEU A 234 0.63 -17.55 -3.43
N VAL A 235 -0.40 -18.33 -3.76
CA VAL A 235 -0.24 -19.77 -3.99
C VAL A 235 0.77 -20.05 -5.10
N VAL A 236 1.44 -21.20 -5.01
CA VAL A 236 2.40 -21.64 -6.03
C VAL A 236 1.68 -22.40 -7.14
N ALA A 237 2.01 -22.08 -8.39
CA ALA A 237 1.57 -22.83 -9.57
C ALA A 237 0.04 -22.99 -9.67
N CYS A 238 -0.71 -21.93 -9.29
CA CYS A 238 -2.17 -21.90 -9.31
C CYS A 238 -2.87 -22.93 -8.39
N ALA A 239 -2.14 -23.60 -7.49
CA ALA A 239 -2.73 -24.57 -6.59
C ALA A 239 -3.54 -23.85 -5.51
N LYS A 240 -4.88 -23.84 -5.68
CA LYS A 240 -5.77 -23.15 -4.75
C LYS A 240 -5.54 -23.58 -3.31
N HIS A 241 -5.48 -22.61 -2.42
CA HIS A 241 -5.43 -22.82 -0.99
C HIS A 241 -6.84 -23.11 -0.46
N ASP A 242 -6.97 -24.18 0.33
CA ASP A 242 -8.21 -24.53 1.01
C ASP A 242 -8.25 -23.86 2.39
N GLY A 243 -9.08 -22.83 2.53
CA GLY A 243 -9.28 -22.12 3.80
C GLY A 243 -8.91 -20.64 3.74
N PRO A 244 -9.09 -19.92 4.86
CA PRO A 244 -8.65 -18.52 4.95
C PRO A 244 -7.12 -18.43 4.99
N PRO A 245 -6.52 -17.39 4.39
CA PRO A 245 -5.07 -17.20 4.46
C PRO A 245 -4.60 -17.01 5.90
N GLU A 246 -3.39 -17.47 6.20
CA GLU A 246 -2.71 -17.16 7.45
C GLU A 246 -2.49 -15.64 7.55
N THR A 247 -2.95 -15.01 8.63
CA THR A 247 -2.62 -13.60 8.91
C THR A 247 -1.45 -13.58 9.88
N ILE A 248 -0.27 -13.21 9.39
CA ILE A 248 0.94 -13.10 10.21
C ILE A 248 0.90 -11.72 10.88
N PRO A 249 0.90 -11.65 12.22
CA PRO A 249 0.73 -10.40 12.95
C PRO A 249 1.92 -9.47 12.77
N SER A 250 1.63 -8.18 12.68
CA SER A 250 2.64 -7.12 12.77
C SER A 250 3.29 -7.11 14.17
N PRO A 251 4.47 -6.51 14.35
CA PRO A 251 5.03 -6.33 15.69
C PRO A 251 4.02 -5.65 16.63
N ALA A 252 3.99 -6.05 17.91
CA ALA A 252 3.01 -5.57 18.88
C ALA A 252 2.97 -4.03 19.02
N ALA A 253 4.11 -3.37 18.81
CA ALA A 253 4.19 -1.91 18.78
C ALA A 253 3.34 -1.31 17.64
N THR A 254 3.45 -1.87 16.42
CA THR A 254 2.66 -1.48 15.25
C THR A 254 1.17 -1.71 15.47
N GLU A 255 0.77 -2.86 16.04
CA GLU A 255 -0.65 -3.15 16.30
C GLU A 255 -1.28 -2.12 17.25
N ILE A 256 -0.54 -1.67 18.28
CA ILE A 256 -0.99 -0.62 19.20
C ILE A 256 -1.17 0.70 18.45
N LYS A 257 -0.25 1.07 17.55
CA LYS A 257 -0.35 2.27 16.71
C LYS A 257 -1.61 2.22 15.83
N ASP A 258 -1.84 1.10 15.15
CA ASP A 258 -2.94 0.96 14.20
C ASP A 258 -4.30 1.05 14.91
N GLN A 259 -4.42 0.46 16.11
CA GLN A 259 -5.63 0.59 16.94
C GLN A 259 -5.89 2.04 17.35
N ILE A 260 -4.84 2.79 17.72
CA ILE A 260 -4.96 4.22 18.06
C ILE A 260 -5.38 5.03 16.84
N PHE A 261 -4.74 4.79 15.69
CA PHE A 261 -5.07 5.50 14.45
C PHE A 261 -6.52 5.24 14.03
N GLN A 262 -6.96 3.98 14.02
CA GLN A 262 -8.34 3.61 13.71
C GLN A 262 -9.35 4.24 14.69
N ALA A 263 -9.03 4.31 15.98
CA ALA A 263 -9.89 4.99 16.94
C ALA A 263 -10.02 6.50 16.64
N ILE A 264 -8.91 7.16 16.29
CA ILE A 264 -8.90 8.58 15.93
C ILE A 264 -9.63 8.82 14.60
N ALA A 265 -9.33 8.02 13.57
CA ALA A 265 -9.94 8.11 12.25
C ALA A 265 -11.46 7.92 12.32
N ASN A 266 -11.95 7.00 13.16
CA ASN A 266 -13.38 6.81 13.37
C ASN A 266 -14.07 8.00 14.07
N VAL A 267 -13.35 8.72 14.93
CA VAL A 267 -13.87 9.95 15.57
C VAL A 267 -13.89 11.10 14.58
N ILE A 268 -12.78 11.34 13.88
CA ILE A 268 -12.66 12.43 12.88
C ILE A 268 -13.60 12.19 11.68
N GLY A 269 -13.69 10.93 11.22
CA GLY A 269 -14.57 10.53 10.11
C GLY A 269 -16.05 10.63 10.46
N ARG A 270 -16.44 10.49 11.74
CA ARG A 270 -17.81 10.77 12.18
C ARG A 270 -18.12 12.27 12.15
N ASP A 271 -17.18 13.10 12.57
CA ASP A 271 -17.37 14.56 12.59
C ASP A 271 -17.37 15.16 11.17
N ALA A 272 -16.59 14.60 10.25
CA ALA A 272 -16.55 15.00 8.83
C ALA A 272 -17.81 14.60 8.04
N LEU A 273 -18.62 13.65 8.52
CA LEU A 273 -19.91 13.26 7.93
C LEU A 273 -21.10 14.00 8.55
N THR A 274 -20.88 14.85 9.55
CA THR A 274 -21.92 15.66 10.21
C THR A 274 -21.95 17.13 9.77
N HIS A 275 -21.15 17.52 8.76
CA HIS A 275 -21.15 18.87 8.18
C HIS A 275 -21.27 18.85 6.66
#